data_AF-B0XLW2-F1
#
_entry.id   AF-B0XLW2-F1
#
_cell.length_a   1.000
_cell.length_b   1.000
_cell.length_c   1.000
_cell.angle_alpha   90.00
_cell.angle_beta   90.00
_cell.angle_gamma   90.00
#
_symmetry.space_group_name_H-M   'P 1'
#
loop_
_entity.id
_entity.type
_entity.pdbx_description
1 polymer ?
#
loop_
_entity_poly.entity_id
_entity_poly.type
_entity_poly.pdbx_seq_one_letter_code
_entity_poly.pdbx_strand_id
1 'polypeptide(L)' 'MPPKLKFSEGEKVLCFHGPLIYEAKLLKSMVMKDKQVKYFIHYAGWNKK' A
#
# COMPACT_ATOMS: atom_id res chain seq x y z
N MET A 1 20.00 -9.60 -0.19
CA MET A 1 19.03 -9.44 0.91
C MET A 1 17.66 -9.14 0.31
N PRO A 2 16.57 -9.77 0.78
CA PRO A 2 15.23 -9.41 0.34
C PRO A 2 14.96 -7.93 0.68
N PRO A 3 14.28 -7.18 -0.20
CA PRO A 3 13.99 -5.78 0.06
C PRO A 3 13.12 -5.65 1.32
N LYS A 4 13.56 -4.78 2.24
CA LYS A 4 12.82 -4.49 3.48
C LYS A 4 11.55 -3.73 3.12
N LEU A 5 10.40 -4.27 3.53
CA LEU A 5 9.11 -3.61 3.39
C LEU A 5 9.08 -2.38 4.31
N LYS A 6 8.52 -1.27 3.81
CA LYS A 6 8.40 -0.02 4.57
C LYS A 6 7.16 0.00 5.47
N PHE A 7 6.11 -0.70 5.08
CA PHE A 7 4.81 -0.71 5.74
C PHE A 7 4.38 -2.14 6.04
N SER A 8 3.57 -2.31 7.09
CA SER A 8 3.08 -3.60 7.56
C SER A 8 1.59 -3.80 7.23
N GLU A 9 1.17 -5.05 7.06
CA GLU A 9 -0.24 -5.35 6.80
C GLU A 9 -1.13 -4.85 7.95
N GLY A 10 -2.26 -4.23 7.60
CA GLY A 10 -3.16 -3.60 8.54
C GLY A 10 -2.83 -2.16 8.92
N GLU A 11 -1.64 -1.67 8.56
CA GLU A 11 -1.20 -0.29 8.84
C GLU A 11 -2.05 0.74 8.09
N LYS A 12 -2.33 1.86 8.74
CA LYS A 12 -2.93 3.03 8.10
C LYS A 12 -1.85 3.81 7.36
N VAL A 13 -2.10 4.09 6.08
CA VAL A 13 -1.15 4.77 5.20
C VAL A 13 -1.82 5.94 4.49
N LEU A 14 -1.02 6.93 4.09
CA LEU A 14 -1.44 8.02 3.22
C LEU A 14 -0.92 7.75 1.80
N CYS A 15 -1.77 7.92 0.80
CA CYS A 15 -1.47 7.62 -0.60
C CYS A 15 -1.70 8.85 -1.48
N PHE A 16 -0.72 9.16 -2.32
CA PHE A 16 -0.87 10.18 -3.35
C PHE A 16 -1.67 9.65 -4.53
N HIS A 17 -2.60 10.45 -5.03
CA HIS A 17 -3.31 10.23 -6.29
C HIS A 17 -3.34 11.55 -7.06
N GLY A 18 -2.37 11.72 -7.96
CA GLY A 18 -2.07 13.03 -8.53
C GLY A 18 -1.62 14.01 -7.41
N PRO A 19 -2.19 15.24 -7.34
CA PRO A 19 -1.85 16.20 -6.31
C PRO A 19 -2.55 15.95 -4.95
N LEU A 20 -3.50 15.01 -4.88
CA LEU A 20 -4.31 14.75 -3.68
C LEU A 20 -3.73 13.62 -2.83
N ILE A 21 -4.00 13.66 -1.53
CA ILE A 21 -3.62 12.61 -0.57
C ILE A 21 -4.90 11.98 -0.01
N TYR A 22 -4.95 10.66 0.00
CA TYR A 22 -6.04 9.87 0.57
C TYR A 22 -5.55 8.96 1.69
N GLU A 23 -6.36 8.77 2.73
CA GLU A 23 -6.12 7.74 3.74
C GLU A 23 -6.49 6.36 3.18
N ALA A 24 -5.68 5.35 3.48
CA ALA A 24 -5.91 3.96 3.10
C ALA A 24 -5.41 3.00 4.18
N LYS A 25 -5.82 1.73 4.07
CA LYS A 25 -5.29 0.62 4.89
C LYS A 25 -4.47 -0.31 4.02
N LEU A 26 -3.29 -0.72 4.50
CA LEU A 26 -2.50 -1.73 3.83
C LEU A 26 -3.14 -3.11 4.02
N LEU A 27 -3.35 -3.81 2.91
CA LEU A 27 -3.92 -5.16 2.91
C LEU A 27 -2.87 -6.23 2.64
N LYS A 28 -1.94 -5.96 1.71
CA LYS A 28 -0.89 -6.91 1.35
C LYS A 28 0.34 -6.22 0.78
N SER A 29 1.51 -6.80 1.02
CA SER A 29 2.77 -6.39 0.37
C SER A 29 3.29 -7.49 -0.54
N MET A 30 3.83 -7.12 -1.71
CA MET A 30 4.43 -8.05 -2.65
C MET A 30 5.79 -7.53 -3.12
N VAL A 31 6.80 -8.39 -3.05
CA VAL A 31 8.10 -8.17 -3.70
C VAL A 31 8.05 -8.80 -5.08
N MET A 32 8.16 -7.97 -6.10
CA MET A 32 8.18 -8.38 -7.51
C MET A 32 9.57 -8.91 -7.89
N LYS A 33 9.66 -9.69 -8.98
CA LYS A 33 10.91 -10.32 -9.45
C LYS A 33 12.01 -9.28 -9.78
N ASP A 34 11.62 -8.08 -10.16
CA ASP A 34 12.47 -6.92 -10.47
C ASP A 34 12.88 -6.12 -9.24
N LYS A 35 12.66 -6.66 -8.02
CA LYS A 35 12.91 -6.00 -6.73
C LYS A 35 12.03 -4.77 -6.47
N GLN A 36 10.98 -4.53 -7.26
CA GLN A 36 9.97 -3.53 -6.93
C GLN A 36 9.08 -4.06 -5.79
N VAL A 37 8.72 -3.16 -4.87
CA VAL A 37 7.73 -3.46 -3.83
C VAL A 37 6.41 -2.84 -4.21
N LYS A 38 5.36 -3.66 -4.29
CA LYS A 38 3.99 -3.21 -4.51
C LYS A 38 3.17 -3.44 -3.25
N TYR A 39 2.30 -2.49 -2.96
CA TYR A 39 1.42 -2.51 -1.81
C TYR A 39 -0.03 -2.52 -2.31
N PHE A 40 -0.78 -3.54 -1.90
CA PHE A 40 -2.21 -3.59 -2.10
C PHE A 40 -2.87 -2.86 -0.93
N ILE A 41 -3.55 -1.76 -1.24
CA ILE A 41 -4.20 -0.88 -0.27
C ILE A 41 -5.69 -0.80 -0.56
N HIS A 42 -6.46 -0.42 0.46
CA HIS A 42 -7.86 -0.06 0.31
C HIS A 42 -8.08 1.34 0.87
N TYR A 43 -8.54 2.26 0.00
CA TYR A 43 -8.84 3.64 0.39
C TYR A 43 -9.95 3.68 1.45
N ALA A 44 -9.76 4.53 2.45
CA ALA A 44 -10.76 4.75 3.48
C ALA A 44 -12.04 5.33 2.85
N GLY A 45 -13.19 4.78 3.22
CA GLY A 45 -14.49 5.21 2.72
C GLY A 45 -14.89 4.66 1.35
N TRP A 46 -14.03 3.90 0.68
CA TRP A 46 -14.39 3.25 -0.59
C TRP A 46 -15.12 1.93 -0.34
N ASN A 47 -15.96 1.50 -1.29
CA ASN A 47 -16.65 0.21 -1.16
C ASN A 47 -15.62 -0.94 -1.20
N LYS A 48 -15.84 -1.96 -0.37
CA LYS A 48 -14.98 -3.15 -0.24
C LYS A 48 -15.26 -4.23 -1.29
N LYS A 49 -16.32 -4.07 -2.09
CA LYS A 49 -16.69 -5.00 -3.16
C LYS A 49 -15.60 -5.10 -4.22
#